data_AF-A0A0C3CGW4-F1
#
_entry.id   AF-A0A0C3CGW4-F1
#
_cell.length_a   1.000
_cell.length_b   1.000
_cell.length_c   1.000
_cell.angle_alpha   90.00
_cell.angle_beta   90.00
_cell.angle_gamma   90.00
#
_symmetry.space_group_name_H-M   'P 1'
#
loop_
_entity.id
_entity.type
_entity.pdbx_description
1 polymer ?
#
loop_
_entity_poly.entity_id
_entity_poly.type
_entity_poly.pdbx_seq_one_letter_code
_entity_poly.pdbx_strand_id
1 'polypeptide(L)' 'SIRLIFDSEVLEPIQIRVGVLQGSPLLLILFLLYIALLYKALEKYRNLIIIGFIDNTNLLVASYNV' A
#
# COMPACT_ATOMS: atom_id res chain seq x y z
N SER A 1 2.67 3.63 19.91
CA SER A 1 3.07 5.05 19.97
C SER A 1 4.49 5.16 19.42
N ILE A 2 4.83 6.29 18.82
CA ILE A 2 6.17 6.51 18.25
C ILE A 2 6.81 7.64 19.03
N ARG A 3 8.10 7.51 19.31
CA ARG A 3 8.91 8.60 19.85
C ARG A 3 9.65 9.24 18.69
N LEU A 4 9.32 10.48 18.39
CA LEU A 4 10.12 11.28 17.47
C LEU A 4 11.28 11.86 18.29
N ILE A 5 12.49 11.68 17.81
CA ILE A 5 13.68 12.31 18.38
C ILE A 5 14.21 13.28 17.33
N PHE A 6 14.29 14.56 17.68
CA PHE A 6 14.82 15.61 16.81
C PHE A 6 15.68 16.54 17.68
N ASP A 7 16.92 16.84 17.25
CA ASP A 7 17.87 17.66 18.00
C ASP A 7 18.02 17.27 19.48
N SER A 8 18.11 15.95 19.74
CA SER A 8 18.20 15.36 21.10
C SER A 8 17.00 15.59 22.00
N GLU A 9 15.94 16.26 21.54
CA GLU A 9 14.66 16.34 22.24
C GLU A 9 13.75 15.17 21.84
N VAL A 10 13.14 14.55 22.85
CA VAL A 10 12.15 13.49 22.66
C VAL A 10 10.77 14.12 22.76
N LEU A 11 10.03 14.12 21.66
CA LEU A 11 8.66 14.61 21.66
C LEU A 11 7.73 13.62 22.36
N GLU A 12 6.62 14.16 22.90
CA GLU A 12 5.55 13.35 23.46
C GLU A 12 5.06 12.30 22.46
N PRO A 13 4.69 11.09 22.92
CA PRO A 13 4.37 10.00 22.02
C PRO A 13 3.17 10.33 21.13
N ILE A 14 3.39 10.36 19.82
CA ILE A 14 2.33 10.64 18.85
C ILE A 14 1.57 9.34 18.60
N GLN A 15 0.24 9.40 18.73
CA GLN A 15 -0.64 8.32 18.33
C GLN A 15 -0.89 8.39 16.82
N ILE A 16 -0.31 7.45 16.05
CA ILE A 16 -0.69 7.27 14.65
C ILE A 16 -2.06 6.61 14.60
N ARG A 17 -3.02 7.30 13.96
CA ARG A 17 -4.40 6.82 13.77
C ARG A 17 -4.66 6.24 12.39
N VAL A 18 -3.80 6.52 11.41
CA VAL A 18 -3.98 6.11 10.01
C VAL A 18 -2.62 5.69 9.43
N GLY A 19 -2.64 4.66 8.58
CA GLY A 19 -1.45 4.09 7.98
C GLY A 19 -0.81 3.01 8.85
N VAL A 20 0.35 2.53 8.40
CA VAL A 20 1.11 1.47 9.05
C VAL A 20 2.55 1.93 9.24
N LEU A 21 3.12 1.58 10.38
CA LEU A 21 4.50 1.87 10.69
C LEU A 21 5.45 1.14 9.73
N GLN A 22 6.41 1.85 9.15
CA GLN A 22 7.41 1.18 8.33
C GLN A 22 8.44 0.45 9.21
N GLY A 23 9.11 -0.55 8.63
CA GLY A 23 10.17 -1.30 9.31
C GLY A 23 9.73 -2.61 9.98
N SER A 24 8.43 -2.92 10.01
CA SER A 24 7.95 -4.24 10.46
C SER A 24 7.72 -5.19 9.27
N PRO A 25 8.36 -6.37 9.24
CA PRO A 25 8.11 -7.38 8.20
C PRO A 25 6.64 -7.85 8.17
N LEU A 26 5.95 -7.84 9.30
CA LEU A 26 4.54 -8.21 9.39
C LEU A 26 3.63 -7.20 8.68
N LEU A 27 3.99 -5.92 8.74
CA LEU A 27 3.18 -4.85 8.15
C LEU A 27 3.22 -4.89 6.62
N LEU A 28 4.29 -5.44 6.02
CA LEU A 28 4.34 -5.70 4.59
C LEU A 28 3.27 -6.72 4.16
N ILE A 29 3.15 -7.84 4.89
CA ILE A 29 2.15 -8.88 4.59
C ILE A 29 0.73 -8.34 4.77
N LEU A 30 0.49 -7.59 5.85
CA LEU A 30 -0.81 -6.97 6.10
C LEU A 30 -1.18 -5.95 5.01
N PHE A 31 -0.21 -5.18 4.52
CA PHE A 31 -0.42 -4.26 3.40
C PHE A 31 -0.77 -5.00 2.11
N LEU A 32 -0.11 -6.13 1.81
CA LEU A 32 -0.45 -6.98 0.66
C LEU A 32 -1.87 -7.53 0.75
N LEU A 33 -2.30 -7.98 1.94
CA LEU A 33 -3.68 -8.44 2.16
C LEU A 33 -4.69 -7.30 2.00
N TYR A 34 -4.34 -6.09 2.43
CA TYR A 34 -5.18 -4.91 2.27
C TYR A 34 -5.41 -4.58 0.79
N ILE A 35 -4.36 -4.56 -0.03
CA ILE A 35 -4.48 -4.26 -1.47
C ILE A 35 -5.01 -5.44 -2.30
N ALA A 36 -5.04 -6.67 -1.77
CA ALA A 36 -5.56 -7.83 -2.49
C ALA A 36 -7.05 -7.65 -2.91
N LEU A 37 -7.82 -6.93 -2.10
CA LEU A 37 -9.21 -6.59 -2.43
C LEU A 37 -9.32 -5.66 -3.64
N LEU A 38 -8.36 -4.74 -3.83
CA LEU A 38 -8.28 -3.90 -5.02
C LEU A 38 -8.05 -4.78 -6.26
N TYR A 39 -7.10 -5.72 -6.21
CA TYR A 39 -6.84 -6.61 -7.33
C TYR A 39 -8.06 -7.47 -7.68
N LYS A 40 -8.72 -8.05 -6.67
CA LYS A 40 -9.97 -8.80 -6.86
C LYS A 40 -11.07 -7.95 -7.50
N ALA A 41 -11.19 -6.68 -7.11
CA ALA A 41 -12.17 -5.77 -7.71
C ALA A 41 -11.86 -5.41 -9.17
N LEU A 42 -10.58 -5.46 -9.56
CA LEU A 42 -10.11 -5.18 -10.92
C LEU A 42 -10.18 -6.41 -11.85
N GLU A 43 -10.24 -7.65 -11.33
CA GLU A 43 -10.38 -8.88 -12.12
C GLU A 43 -11.60 -8.88 -13.06
N LYS A 44 -12.63 -8.08 -12.77
CA LYS A 44 -13.82 -7.95 -13.63
C LYS A 44 -13.53 -7.36 -15.02
N TYR A 45 -12.39 -6.68 -15.21
CA TYR A 45 -12.03 -6.04 -16.48
C TYR A 45 -11.18 -6.97 -17.34
N ARG A 46 -11.80 -7.64 -18.33
CA ARG A 46 -11.15 -8.63 -19.20
C ARG A 46 -9.97 -8.11 -20.03
N ASN A 47 -9.91 -6.82 -20.31
CA ASN A 47 -8.87 -6.19 -21.13
C ASN A 47 -7.83 -5.42 -20.30
N LEU A 48 -7.86 -5.60 -18.98
CA LEU A 48 -6.95 -4.95 -18.05
C LEU A 48 -5.86 -5.94 -17.63
N ILE A 49 -4.61 -5.57 -17.88
CA ILE A 49 -3.43 -6.25 -17.34
C ILE A 49 -2.94 -5.43 -16.15
N ILE A 50 -2.81 -6.07 -14.99
CA ILE A 50 -2.39 -5.44 -13.75
C ILE A 50 -0.98 -5.91 -13.43
N ILE A 51 -0.04 -4.99 -13.26
CA ILE A 51 1.33 -5.27 -12.84
C ILE A 51 1.57 -4.46 -11.56
N GLY A 52 1.59 -5.15 -10.42
CA GLY A 52 1.73 -4.52 -9.11
C GLY A 52 3.01 -4.94 -8.39
N PHE A 53 3.64 -3.98 -7.70
CA PHE A 53 4.69 -4.21 -6.73
C PHE A 53 4.43 -3.38 -5.47
N ILE A 54 3.90 -4.03 -4.42
CA ILE A 54 3.57 -3.42 -3.12
C ILE A 54 2.74 -2.14 -3.26
N ASP A 55 3.36 -0.97 -3.23
CA ASP A 55 2.74 0.35 -3.28
C ASP A 55 2.46 0.84 -4.71
N ASN A 56 3.17 0.29 -5.70
CA ASN A 56 3.01 0.67 -7.10
C ASN A 56 2.10 -0.32 -7.85
N THR A 57 1.01 0.17 -8.42
CA THR A 57 0.14 -0.61 -9.31
C THR A 57 0.07 0.04 -10.68
N ASN A 58 0.58 -0.66 -11.70
CA ASN A 58 0.45 -0.25 -13.09
C ASN A 58 -0.74 -0.97 -13.74
N LEU A 59 -1.51 -0.21 -14.50
CA LEU A 59 -2.68 -0.67 -15.23
C LEU A 59 -2.44 -0.52 -16.73
N LEU A 60 -2.38 -1.63 -17.46
CA LEU A 60 -2.29 -1.62 -18.92
C LEU A 60 -3.65 -2.03 -19.49
N VAL A 61 -4.21 -1.18 -20.35
CA VAL A 61 -5.49 -1.44 -21.00
C VAL A 61 -5.24 -1.81 -22.45
N ALA A 62 -5.58 -3.04 -22.82
CA ALA A 62 -5.63 -3.43 -24.22
C ALA A 62 -6.89 -2.81 -24.85
N SER A 63 -6.68 -1.81 -25.72
CA SER A 63 -7.73 -1.30 -26.60
C SER A 63 -7.60 -2.01 -27.94
N TYR A 64 -8.64 -2.75 -28.32
CA TYR A 64 -8.77 -3.22 -29.70
C TYR A 64 -9.58 -2.17 -30.45
N ASN A 65 -8.92 -1.42 -31.34
CA ASN A 65 -9.63 -0.67 -32.38
C ASN A 65 -10.14 -1.72 -33.38
N VAL A 66 -11.40 -2.11 -33.23
CA VAL A 66 -12.16 -2.85 -34.26
C VAL A 66 -12.95 -1.84 -35.07
#